data_AF-A0A7C5QU25-F1
#
_entry.id   AF-A0A7C5QU25-F1
#
_cell.length_a   1.000
_cell.length_b   1.000
_cell.length_c   1.000
_cell.angle_alpha   90.00
_cell.angle_beta   90.00
_cell.angle_gamma   90.00
#
_symmetry.space_group_name_H-M   'P 1'
#
loop_
_entity.id
_entity.type
_entity.pdbx_description
1 polymer ?
#
loop_
_entity_poly.entity_id
_entity_poly.type
_entity_poly.pdbx_seq_one_letter_code
_entity_poly.pdbx_strand_id
1 'polypeptide(L)'
;MTAVKHEKALDKLEEQARALIPRLTGDGESLSSLGLTEVSEAGQTRGDLIEGTPPELIQTVFDMQPGDWQVIRDSDGVILVRLDRIVPADHSTDEAKAAKAAFGERVAQEIGIDLESAYARAIQDRAGIALDQAVINAVERQFP
;
A
#
# COMPACT_ATOMS: atom_id res chain seq x y z
N MET A 1 24.62 15.86 22.65
CA MET A 1 25.62 14.77 22.45
C MET A 1 25.00 13.38 22.39
N THR A 2 23.82 13.13 23.00
CA THR A 2 23.18 11.80 23.03
C THR A 2 22.56 11.38 21.68
N ALA A 3 21.88 12.30 20.98
CA ALA A 3 21.26 12.00 19.67
C ALA A 3 22.28 11.56 18.60
N VAL A 4 23.44 12.21 18.51
CA VAL A 4 24.49 11.84 17.54
C VAL A 4 25.13 10.49 17.85
N LYS A 5 25.18 10.08 19.13
CA LYS A 5 25.68 8.75 19.52
C LYS A 5 24.68 7.65 19.16
N HIS A 6 23.40 7.92 19.33
CA HIS A 6 22.31 7.01 18.96
C HIS A 6 22.30 6.75 17.46
N GLU A 7 22.36 7.82 16.66
CA GLU A 7 22.38 7.72 15.20
C GLU A 7 23.55 6.87 14.69
N LYS A 8 24.76 7.13 15.21
CA LYS A 8 25.94 6.32 14.87
C LYS A 8 25.84 4.87 15.32
N ALA A 9 25.10 4.58 16.38
CA ALA A 9 24.88 3.21 16.83
C ALA A 9 23.95 2.46 15.87
N LEU A 10 22.87 3.10 15.42
CA LEU A 10 21.96 2.56 14.43
C LEU A 10 22.65 2.32 13.08
N ASP A 11 23.47 3.27 12.60
CA ASP A 11 24.23 3.10 11.35
C ASP A 11 25.13 1.85 11.41
N LYS A 12 25.78 1.64 12.56
CA LYS A 12 26.64 0.48 12.76
C LYS A 12 25.85 -0.83 12.85
N LEU A 13 24.69 -0.82 13.50
CA LEU A 13 23.80 -1.99 13.55
C LEU A 13 23.28 -2.34 12.16
N GLU A 14 22.98 -1.33 11.35
CA GLU A 14 22.53 -1.51 9.96
C GLU A 14 23.63 -2.14 9.10
N GLU A 15 24.85 -1.63 9.19
CA GLU A 15 26.02 -2.20 8.51
C GLU A 15 26.25 -3.66 8.92
N GLN A 16 26.16 -3.95 10.22
CA GLN A 16 26.29 -5.31 10.75
C GLN A 16 25.20 -6.23 10.20
N ALA A 17 23.94 -5.80 10.24
CA ALA A 17 22.82 -6.59 9.72
C ALA A 17 22.98 -6.88 8.21
N ARG A 18 23.40 -5.88 7.43
CA ARG A 18 23.67 -6.06 5.99
C ARG A 18 24.81 -7.02 5.72
N ALA A 19 25.84 -7.02 6.56
CA ALA A 19 26.97 -7.95 6.46
C ALA A 19 26.59 -9.41 6.77
N LEU A 20 25.47 -9.66 7.47
CA LEU A 20 24.97 -11.02 7.72
C LEU A 20 24.22 -11.61 6.52
N ILE A 21 23.62 -10.79 5.65
CA ILE A 21 22.83 -11.27 4.51
C ILE A 21 23.60 -12.27 3.63
N PRO A 22 24.84 -11.98 3.17
CA PRO A 22 25.58 -12.93 2.32
C PRO A 22 25.82 -14.30 2.98
N ARG A 23 25.99 -14.34 4.31
CA ARG A 23 26.20 -15.57 5.07
C ARG A 23 24.92 -16.40 5.16
N LEU A 24 23.79 -15.72 5.32
CA LEU A 24 22.46 -16.34 5.35
C LEU A 24 22.04 -16.87 3.97
N THR A 25 22.41 -16.18 2.88
CA THR A 25 22.02 -16.56 1.51
C THR A 25 22.99 -17.53 0.85
N GLY A 26 24.29 -17.38 1.09
CA GLY A 26 25.34 -18.13 0.41
C GLY A 26 25.72 -19.41 1.15
N ASP A 27 26.11 -19.28 2.41
CA ASP A 27 26.62 -20.40 3.22
C ASP A 27 25.49 -21.22 3.87
N GLY A 28 24.25 -20.69 3.84
CA GLY A 28 23.08 -21.33 4.44
C GLY A 28 23.12 -21.37 5.96
N GLU A 29 23.89 -20.46 6.59
CA GLU A 29 23.90 -20.30 8.05
C GLU A 29 22.48 -19.96 8.56
N SER A 30 22.11 -20.50 9.73
CA SER A 30 20.85 -20.15 10.37
C SER A 30 21.00 -18.88 11.22
N LEU A 31 19.91 -18.13 11.41
CA LEU A 31 19.87 -17.01 12.35
C LEU A 31 20.37 -17.41 13.75
N SER A 32 19.98 -18.60 14.21
CA SER A 32 20.42 -19.15 15.50
C SER A 32 21.93 -19.39 15.58
N SER A 33 22.58 -19.81 14.49
CA SER A 33 24.04 -20.00 14.44
C SER A 33 24.81 -18.67 14.51
N LEU A 34 24.17 -17.59 14.08
CA LEU A 34 24.67 -16.22 14.17
C LEU A 34 24.33 -15.55 15.51
N GLY A 35 23.72 -16.28 16.46
CA GLY A 35 23.30 -15.76 17.76
C GLY A 35 22.04 -14.88 17.71
N LEU A 36 21.29 -14.92 16.61
CA LEU A 36 20.04 -14.19 16.46
C LEU A 36 18.84 -15.07 16.83
N THR A 37 17.82 -14.45 17.40
CA THR A 37 16.52 -15.11 17.66
C THR A 37 15.62 -14.92 16.45
N GLU A 38 15.17 -16.03 15.87
CA GLU A 38 14.20 -16.03 14.79
C GLU A 38 12.78 -15.86 15.34
N VAL A 39 12.04 -14.91 14.78
CA VAL A 39 10.60 -14.71 15.02
C VAL A 39 9.90 -14.94 13.69
N SER A 40 8.99 -15.90 13.65
CA SER A 40 8.26 -16.26 12.43
C SER A 40 6.81 -15.79 12.52
N GLU A 41 6.42 -14.97 11.56
CA GLU A 41 5.07 -14.44 11.41
C GLU A 41 4.41 -15.07 10.18
N ALA A 42 3.23 -15.65 10.35
CA ALA A 42 2.50 -16.32 9.28
C ALA A 42 1.05 -15.84 9.20
N GLY A 43 0.51 -15.75 7.99
CA GLY A 43 -0.87 -15.32 7.77
C GLY A 43 -1.10 -13.81 7.88
N GLN A 44 -0.01 -13.02 7.88
CA GLN A 44 -0.08 -11.56 7.91
C GLN A 44 -0.63 -11.01 6.59
N THR A 45 -1.52 -10.02 6.68
CA THR A 45 -2.09 -9.26 5.57
C THR A 45 -1.32 -7.95 5.34
N ARG A 46 -1.52 -7.31 4.18
CA ARG A 46 -0.88 -6.01 3.85
C ARG A 46 -1.28 -4.87 4.80
N GLY A 47 -2.36 -5.04 5.56
CA GLY A 47 -2.85 -4.05 6.53
C GLY A 47 -2.47 -4.36 7.98
N ASP A 48 -1.78 -5.46 8.23
CA ASP A 48 -1.44 -5.88 9.59
C ASP A 48 -0.26 -5.07 10.13
N LEU A 49 -0.13 -5.05 11.46
CA LEU A 49 0.97 -4.44 12.19
C LEU A 49 1.58 -5.51 13.09
N ILE A 50 2.89 -5.68 13.01
CA ILE A 50 3.62 -6.62 13.88
C ILE A 50 4.09 -5.85 15.11
N GLU A 51 3.71 -6.32 16.30
CA GLU A 51 4.09 -5.70 17.57
C GLU A 51 5.63 -5.62 17.71
N GLY A 52 6.12 -4.47 18.16
CA GLY A 52 7.56 -4.25 18.34
C GLY A 52 8.33 -4.01 17.04
N THR A 53 7.64 -3.66 15.95
CA THR A 53 8.27 -3.35 14.66
C THR A 53 7.75 -2.02 14.09
N PRO A 54 8.51 -1.36 13.18
CA PRO A 54 8.04 -0.17 12.49
C PRO A 54 6.76 -0.43 11.68
N PRO A 55 5.84 0.54 11.60
CA PRO A 55 4.59 0.38 10.84
C PRO A 55 4.83 0.15 9.34
N GLU A 56 5.99 0.53 8.81
CA GLU A 56 6.38 0.33 7.42
C GLU A 56 6.88 -1.10 7.12
N LEU A 57 7.07 -1.95 8.15
CA LEU A 57 7.65 -3.29 8.00
C LEU A 57 6.86 -4.13 7.00
N ILE A 58 5.55 -4.27 7.20
CA ILE A 58 4.70 -5.11 6.36
C ILE A 58 4.68 -4.60 4.91
N GLN A 59 4.57 -3.29 4.70
CA GLN A 59 4.60 -2.71 3.35
C GLN A 59 5.91 -3.06 2.64
N THR A 60 7.04 -2.86 3.33
CA THR A 60 8.37 -3.18 2.82
C THR A 60 8.52 -4.66 2.48
N VAL A 61 8.06 -5.55 3.36
CA VAL A 61 8.10 -7.01 3.16
C VAL A 61 7.28 -7.44 1.94
N PHE A 62 6.12 -6.82 1.71
CA PHE A 62 5.26 -7.13 0.57
C PHE A 62 5.78 -6.59 -0.77
N ASP A 63 6.77 -5.70 -0.76
CA ASP A 63 7.49 -5.21 -1.94
C ASP A 63 8.74 -6.04 -2.28
N MET A 64 9.15 -6.96 -1.38
CA MET A 64 10.27 -7.87 -1.57
C MET A 64 9.92 -9.08 -2.46
N GLN A 65 10.93 -9.78 -2.99
CA GLN A 65 10.72 -11.08 -3.61
C GLN A 65 10.81 -12.20 -2.56
N PRO A 66 10.04 -13.29 -2.69
CA PRO A 66 10.19 -14.46 -1.81
C PRO A 66 11.62 -15.00 -1.85
N GLY A 67 12.20 -15.20 -0.67
CA GLY A 67 13.59 -15.59 -0.44
C GLY A 67 14.53 -14.41 -0.15
N ASP A 68 14.12 -13.17 -0.44
CA ASP A 68 14.96 -11.99 -0.20
C ASP A 68 15.09 -11.70 1.30
N TRP A 69 16.25 -11.17 1.65
CA TRP A 69 16.52 -10.57 2.94
C TRP A 69 16.61 -9.04 2.81
N GLN A 70 16.05 -8.33 3.78
CA GLN A 70 16.23 -6.89 3.90
C GLN A 70 16.53 -6.47 5.34
N VAL A 71 17.15 -5.31 5.44
CA VAL A 71 17.42 -4.62 6.70
C VAL A 71 16.53 -3.41 6.79
N ILE A 72 15.75 -3.31 7.86
CA ILE A 72 14.79 -2.23 8.11
C ILE A 72 15.18 -1.56 9.42
N ARG A 73 15.34 -0.24 9.39
CA ARG A 73 15.71 0.57 10.55
C ARG A 73 14.47 0.91 11.36
N ASP A 74 14.60 0.76 12.67
CA ASP A 74 13.63 1.23 13.66
C ASP A 74 14.25 2.40 14.46
N SER A 75 13.41 3.08 15.23
CA SER A 75 13.77 4.13 16.16
C SER A 75 14.86 3.72 17.16
N ASP A 76 14.82 2.48 17.65
CA ASP A 76 15.74 1.99 18.70
C ASP A 76 16.64 0.82 18.24
N GLY A 77 16.51 0.39 16.99
CA GLY A 77 17.26 -0.77 16.50
C GLY A 77 17.15 -1.01 15.01
N VAL A 78 17.51 -2.22 14.60
CA VAL A 78 17.50 -2.66 13.20
C VAL A 78 16.92 -4.07 13.15
N ILE A 79 16.03 -4.30 12.19
CA ILE A 79 15.36 -5.56 11.94
C ILE A 79 15.94 -6.17 10.67
N LEU A 80 16.33 -7.44 10.75
CA LEU A 80 16.69 -8.25 9.60
C LEU A 80 15.50 -9.19 9.30
N VAL A 81 14.90 -9.03 8.13
CA VAL A 81 13.69 -9.76 7.74
C VAL A 81 13.92 -10.56 6.48
N ARG A 82 13.33 -11.77 6.41
CA ARG A 82 13.22 -12.57 5.19
C ARG A 82 11.75 -12.71 4.82
N LEU A 83 11.43 -12.54 3.54
CA LEU A 83 10.12 -12.93 3.03
C LEU A 83 10.16 -14.41 2.62
N ASP A 84 9.43 -15.29 3.30
CA ASP A 84 9.39 -16.70 2.92
C ASP A 84 8.48 -16.96 1.72
N ARG A 85 7.27 -16.41 1.75
CA ARG A 85 6.23 -16.66 0.74
C ARG A 85 5.14 -15.60 0.79
N ILE A 86 4.65 -15.22 -0.39
CA ILE A 86 3.39 -14.48 -0.54
C ILE A 86 2.29 -15.46 -0.96
N VAL A 87 1.20 -15.49 -0.19
CA VAL A 87 -0.01 -16.26 -0.56
C VAL A 87 -0.94 -15.34 -1.34
N PRO A 88 -1.30 -15.66 -2.60
CA PRO A 88 -2.26 -14.87 -3.35
C PRO A 88 -3.62 -14.80 -2.66
N ALA A 89 -4.30 -13.68 -2.78
CA ALA A 89 -5.67 -13.55 -2.29
C ALA A 89 -6.60 -14.50 -3.05
N ASP A 90 -7.45 -15.24 -2.32
CA ASP A 90 -8.48 -16.06 -2.94
C ASP A 90 -9.65 -15.19 -3.41
N HIS A 91 -9.73 -15.03 -4.72
CA HIS A 91 -10.74 -14.24 -5.38
C HIS A 91 -12.07 -14.98 -5.63
N SER A 92 -12.16 -16.24 -5.24
CA SER A 92 -13.32 -17.12 -5.46
C SER A 92 -14.23 -17.23 -4.23
N THR A 93 -13.82 -16.66 -3.08
CA THR A 93 -14.65 -16.61 -1.88
C THR A 93 -15.94 -15.80 -2.13
N ASP A 94 -17.00 -16.13 -1.40
CA ASP A 94 -18.27 -15.42 -1.54
C ASP A 94 -18.15 -13.95 -1.12
N GLU A 95 -17.32 -13.66 -0.13
CA GLU A 95 -16.97 -12.29 0.27
C GLU A 95 -16.25 -11.53 -0.87
N ALA A 96 -15.26 -12.13 -1.52
CA ALA A 96 -14.56 -11.50 -2.64
C ALA A 96 -15.48 -11.26 -3.84
N LYS A 97 -16.41 -12.19 -4.12
CA LYS A 97 -17.44 -12.01 -5.15
C LYS A 97 -18.40 -10.88 -4.81
N ALA A 98 -18.88 -10.82 -3.57
CA ALA A 98 -19.77 -9.76 -3.11
C ALA A 98 -19.10 -8.38 -3.18
N ALA A 99 -17.84 -8.27 -2.76
CA ALA A 99 -17.07 -7.04 -2.84
C ALA A 99 -16.88 -6.58 -4.30
N LYS A 100 -16.58 -7.50 -5.22
CA LYS A 100 -16.47 -7.20 -6.66
C LYS A 100 -17.79 -6.77 -7.27
N ALA A 101 -18.90 -7.43 -6.92
CA ALA A 101 -20.23 -7.06 -7.39
C ALA A 101 -20.61 -5.64 -6.93
N ALA A 102 -20.45 -5.34 -5.64
CA ALA A 102 -20.73 -4.01 -5.09
C ALA A 102 -19.83 -2.91 -5.68
N PHE A 103 -18.58 -3.23 -6.01
CA PHE A 103 -17.71 -2.30 -6.74
C PHE A 103 -18.18 -2.09 -8.18
N GLY A 104 -18.53 -3.17 -8.89
CA GLY A 104 -19.04 -3.11 -10.26
C GLY A 104 -20.33 -2.30 -10.39
N GLU A 105 -21.26 -2.45 -9.45
CA GLU A 105 -22.51 -1.69 -9.42
C GLU A 105 -22.26 -0.19 -9.27
N ARG A 106 -21.39 0.22 -8.33
CA ARG A 106 -21.02 1.63 -8.14
C ARG A 106 -20.37 2.22 -9.38
N VAL A 107 -19.42 1.52 -9.97
CA VAL A 107 -18.72 1.97 -11.19
C VAL A 107 -19.69 2.08 -12.37
N ALA A 108 -20.61 1.14 -12.54
CA ALA A 108 -21.60 1.19 -13.60
C ALA A 108 -22.54 2.40 -13.47
N GLN A 109 -22.93 2.75 -12.23
CA GLN A 109 -23.74 3.95 -11.96
C GLN A 109 -22.96 5.23 -12.29
N GLU A 110 -21.71 5.35 -11.84
CA GLU A 110 -20.84 6.50 -12.12
C GLU A 110 -20.64 6.70 -13.62
N ILE A 111 -20.31 5.62 -14.35
CA ILE A 111 -20.17 5.65 -15.81
C ILE A 111 -21.48 6.07 -16.50
N GLY A 112 -22.63 5.62 -15.99
CA GLY A 112 -23.94 6.01 -16.52
C GLY A 112 -24.16 7.52 -16.44
N ILE A 113 -23.91 8.13 -15.28
CA ILE A 113 -24.04 9.58 -15.05
C ILE A 113 -23.07 10.37 -15.94
N ASP A 114 -21.83 9.90 -16.04
CA ASP A 114 -20.81 10.52 -16.88
C ASP A 114 -21.19 10.47 -18.36
N LEU A 115 -21.73 9.34 -18.82
CA LEU A 115 -22.17 9.15 -20.19
C LEU A 115 -23.38 10.03 -20.53
N GLU A 116 -24.37 10.10 -19.64
CA GLU A 116 -25.53 10.97 -19.79
C GLU A 116 -25.12 12.44 -19.89
N SER A 117 -24.22 12.88 -19.00
CA SER A 117 -23.70 14.25 -18.99
C SER A 117 -22.92 14.57 -20.27
N ALA A 118 -22.07 13.66 -20.72
CA ALA A 118 -21.31 13.83 -21.96
C ALA A 118 -22.22 13.88 -23.18
N TYR A 119 -23.24 13.02 -23.23
CA TYR A 119 -24.22 12.98 -24.32
C TYR A 119 -25.07 14.25 -24.38
N ALA A 120 -25.55 14.74 -23.24
CA ALA A 120 -26.30 16.00 -23.15
C ALA A 120 -25.49 17.19 -23.67
N ARG A 121 -24.22 17.30 -23.27
CA ARG A 121 -23.29 18.33 -23.78
C ARG A 121 -23.11 18.23 -25.29
N ALA A 122 -22.89 17.02 -25.81
CA ALA A 122 -22.73 16.80 -27.24
C ALA A 122 -23.98 17.19 -28.06
N ILE A 123 -25.19 16.96 -27.52
CA ILE A 123 -26.43 17.43 -28.15
C ILE A 123 -26.51 18.96 -28.12
N GLN A 124 -26.23 19.60 -26.98
CA GLN A 124 -26.30 21.06 -26.83
C GLN A 124 -25.37 21.76 -27.81
N ASP A 125 -24.12 21.28 -27.93
CA ASP A 125 -23.12 21.82 -28.86
C ASP A 125 -23.60 21.70 -30.32
N ARG A 126 -24.18 20.55 -30.69
CA ARG A 126 -24.63 20.27 -32.06
C ARG A 126 -25.91 21.02 -32.41
N ALA A 127 -26.76 21.28 -31.42
CA ALA A 127 -27.96 22.09 -31.57
C ALA A 127 -27.65 23.60 -31.60
N GLY A 128 -26.38 24.02 -31.38
CA GLY A 128 -25.98 25.42 -31.34
C GLY A 128 -26.56 26.18 -30.14
N ILE A 129 -26.92 25.46 -29.06
CA ILE A 129 -27.51 26.05 -27.86
C ILE A 129 -26.39 26.72 -27.06
N ALA A 130 -26.22 28.03 -27.25
CA ALA A 130 -25.46 28.86 -26.33
C ALA A 130 -26.35 29.18 -25.12
N LEU A 131 -26.10 28.54 -23.98
CA LEU A 131 -26.73 28.95 -22.72
C LEU A 131 -26.20 30.34 -22.34
N ASP A 132 -27.08 31.35 -22.43
CA ASP A 132 -26.76 32.70 -21.97
C ASP A 132 -26.79 32.75 -20.45
N GLN A 133 -25.62 32.58 -19.86
CA GLN A 133 -25.43 32.48 -18.41
C GLN A 133 -25.97 33.71 -17.65
N ALA A 134 -26.05 34.88 -18.30
CA ALA A 134 -26.61 36.08 -17.70
C ALA A 134 -28.13 35.96 -17.45
N VAL A 135 -28.85 35.26 -18.34
CA VAL A 135 -30.30 35.05 -18.25
C VAL A 135 -30.62 33.98 -17.20
N ILE A 136 -29.84 32.90 -17.14
CA ILE A 136 -30.00 31.84 -16.12
C ILE A 136 -29.80 32.40 -14.72
N ASN A 137 -28.70 33.14 -14.51
CA ASN A 137 -28.39 33.78 -13.23
C ASN A 137 -29.42 34.87 -12.85
N ALA A 138 -30.19 35.41 -13.80
CA ALA A 138 -31.27 36.35 -13.52
C ALA A 138 -32.57 35.64 -13.08
N VAL A 139 -32.86 34.47 -13.65
CA VAL A 139 -34.02 33.64 -13.30
C VAL A 139 -33.82 32.93 -11.95
N GLU A 140 -32.62 32.39 -11.67
CA GLU A 140 -32.30 31.81 -10.36
C GLU A 140 -32.41 32.82 -9.21
N ARG A 141 -32.20 34.12 -9.48
CA ARG A 141 -32.39 35.20 -8.50
C ARG A 141 -33.86 35.63 -8.31
N GLN A 142 -34.77 35.19 -9.17
CA GLN A 142 -36.21 35.46 -9.07
C GLN A 142 -37.01 34.33 -8.40
N PHE A 143 -36.40 33.16 -8.19
CA PHE A 143 -36.97 32.12 -7.34
C PHE A 143 -36.48 32.30 -5.89
N PRO A 144 -37.38 32.52 -4.91
CA PRO A 144 -37.03 32.79 -3.51
C PRO A 144 -36.51 31.57 -2.76
#